data_AF-A0A357YAS1-F1
#
_entry.id   AF-A0A357YAS1-F1
#
_cell.length_a   1.000
_cell.length_b   1.000
_cell.length_c   1.000
_cell.angle_alpha   90.00
_cell.angle_beta   90.00
_cell.angle_gamma   90.00
#
_symmetry.space_group_name_H-M   'P 1'
#
loop_
_entity.id
_entity.type
_entity.pdbx_description
1 polymer ?
#
loop_
_entity_poly.entity_id
_entity_poly.type
_entity_poly.pdbx_seq_one_letter_code
_entity_poly.pdbx_strand_id
1 'polypeptide(L)'
;MSTAIPLLAAFDIFDAHFHIIDRRFPLIANQGYLPDDYGCADYLERMRGYRLVGGAVVSGSFQAFDQSYLVAALRTLGPAFVGVTQLPASVSDEELRSLDAAGVRAVRFNLKRGGSAEVKDLDTLARRVHDIVGWHAELFVDAAELPDLFATLVALPAVSIDHLGLSQHGFPTLLKLAERGIRVKATGFGRVDFAVGPALQALYQANPQALIFGSDLPCTRAPRPYTDADALLIVEMLGEEGARRVLCENARLFYCGRAHGAPQ
;
A
#
# COMPACT_ATOMS: atom_id res chain seq x y z
N MET A 1 14.19 7.19 -25.34
CA MET A 1 12.83 7.26 -24.76
C MET A 1 12.37 5.83 -24.51
N SER A 2 12.00 5.48 -23.28
CA SER A 2 11.59 4.13 -22.91
C SER A 2 10.33 3.75 -23.71
N THR A 3 10.34 2.59 -24.37
CA THR A 3 9.20 2.05 -25.14
C THR A 3 8.02 1.62 -24.25
N ALA A 4 8.17 1.73 -22.93
CA ALA A 4 7.18 1.28 -21.94
C ALA A 4 5.99 2.23 -21.75
N ILE A 5 6.23 3.55 -21.74
CA ILE A 5 5.21 4.55 -21.42
C ILE A 5 4.03 4.53 -22.41
N PRO A 6 4.23 4.39 -23.74
CA PRO A 6 3.11 4.31 -24.69
C PRO A 6 2.16 3.13 -24.43
N LEU A 7 2.66 1.98 -23.94
CA LEU A 7 1.84 0.81 -23.63
C LEU A 7 1.06 1.00 -22.33
N LEU A 8 1.70 1.58 -21.31
CA LEU A 8 1.05 1.86 -20.03
C LEU A 8 0.02 3.00 -20.12
N ALA A 9 0.16 3.90 -21.09
CA ALA A 9 -0.80 4.96 -21.37
C ALA A 9 -2.18 4.44 -21.82
N ALA A 10 -2.35 3.14 -22.10
CA ALA A 10 -3.64 2.53 -22.37
C ALA A 10 -4.44 2.15 -21.09
N PHE A 11 -3.79 2.18 -19.92
CA PHE A 11 -4.39 1.77 -18.65
C PHE A 11 -4.53 2.97 -17.72
N ASP A 12 -5.71 3.11 -17.10
CA ASP A 12 -5.83 3.95 -15.91
C ASP A 12 -5.01 3.32 -14.77
N ILE A 13 -4.39 4.16 -13.94
CA ILE A 13 -3.49 3.72 -12.89
C ILE A 13 -3.93 4.32 -11.56
N PHE A 14 -4.09 3.47 -10.56
CA PHE A 14 -4.18 3.85 -9.16
C PHE A 14 -2.91 3.38 -8.46
N ASP A 15 -2.02 4.31 -8.10
CA ASP A 15 -0.76 3.97 -7.43
C ASP A 15 -1.01 3.78 -5.93
N ALA A 16 -1.30 2.55 -5.49
CA ALA A 16 -1.70 2.27 -4.11
C ALA A 16 -0.53 2.15 -3.12
N HIS A 17 0.69 2.52 -3.52
CA HIS A 17 1.82 2.53 -2.58
C HIS A 17 2.89 3.48 -3.07
N PHE A 18 2.95 4.69 -2.52
CA PHE A 18 4.09 5.58 -2.65
C PHE A 18 4.23 6.44 -1.41
N HIS A 19 5.37 7.10 -1.26
CA HIS A 19 5.70 7.93 -0.12
C HIS A 19 5.91 9.37 -0.58
N ILE A 20 5.41 10.32 0.21
CA ILE A 20 5.81 11.72 0.14
C ILE A 20 6.73 11.99 1.32
N ILE A 21 7.90 12.53 1.04
CA ILE A 21 8.90 12.91 2.03
C ILE A 21 9.10 14.41 1.87
N ASP A 22 8.66 15.15 2.87
CA ASP A 22 8.70 16.61 2.87
C ASP A 22 9.39 17.06 4.15
N ARG A 23 10.62 17.55 4.00
CA ARG A 23 11.48 17.97 5.12
C ARG A 23 10.97 19.20 5.89
N ARG A 24 9.87 19.82 5.47
CA ARG A 24 9.16 20.83 6.28
C ARG A 24 8.48 20.22 7.50
N PHE A 25 8.22 18.91 7.46
CA PHE A 25 7.62 18.14 8.55
C PHE A 25 8.66 17.27 9.26
N PRO A 26 8.41 16.86 10.53
CA PRO A 26 9.35 16.06 11.29
C PRO A 26 9.66 14.71 10.62
N LEU A 27 10.96 14.37 10.56
CA LEU A 27 11.43 13.05 10.15
C LEU A 27 12.33 12.49 11.25
N ILE A 28 12.11 11.21 11.59
CA ILE A 28 12.87 10.48 12.59
C ILE A 28 13.71 9.42 11.88
N ALA A 29 15.02 9.43 12.12
CA ALA A 29 15.89 8.38 11.60
C ALA A 29 15.48 7.03 12.18
N ASN A 30 15.29 6.04 11.31
CA ASN A 30 14.94 4.67 11.70
C ASN A 30 16.07 3.74 11.23
N GLN A 31 16.69 2.99 12.15
CA GLN A 31 17.84 2.13 11.84
C GLN A 31 18.96 2.86 11.08
N GLY A 32 19.29 4.09 11.49
CA GLY A 32 20.37 4.90 10.89
C GLY A 32 20.06 5.48 9.51
N TYR A 33 18.83 5.35 9.00
CA TYR A 33 18.43 5.88 7.71
C TYR A 33 17.42 7.01 7.86
N LEU A 34 17.70 8.12 7.18
CA LEU A 34 16.82 9.26 6.99
C LEU A 34 16.72 9.51 5.47
N PRO A 35 15.51 9.60 4.89
CA PRO A 35 15.37 9.73 3.45
C PRO A 35 15.69 11.14 2.91
N ASP A 36 15.94 11.20 1.60
CA ASP A 36 15.97 12.44 0.85
C ASP A 36 14.57 12.99 0.57
N ASP A 37 14.50 14.29 0.29
CA ASP A 37 13.24 14.97 -0.01
C ASP A 37 12.63 14.39 -1.30
N TYR A 38 11.34 14.16 -1.28
CA TYR A 38 10.56 13.67 -2.41
C TYR A 38 9.11 14.13 -2.24
N GLY A 39 8.83 15.32 -2.76
CA GLY A 39 7.57 16.00 -2.59
C GLY A 39 6.49 15.55 -3.58
N CYS A 40 5.29 16.12 -3.41
CA CYS A 40 4.16 15.86 -4.32
C CYS A 40 4.51 16.26 -5.77
N ALA A 41 5.28 17.33 -5.97
CA ALA A 41 5.70 17.78 -7.30
C ALA A 41 6.63 16.75 -7.98
N ASP A 42 7.60 16.20 -7.25
CA ASP A 42 8.51 15.16 -7.76
C ASP A 42 7.75 13.90 -8.15
N TYR A 43 6.78 13.51 -7.33
CA TYR A 43 5.89 12.38 -7.61
C TYR A 43 5.05 12.60 -8.88
N LEU A 44 4.35 13.73 -8.98
CA LEU A 44 3.51 14.03 -10.14
C LEU A 44 4.33 14.13 -11.42
N GLU A 45 5.53 14.72 -11.35
CA GLU A 45 6.44 14.79 -12.49
C GLU A 45 6.93 13.40 -12.93
N ARG A 46 7.28 12.52 -11.97
CA ARG A 46 7.66 11.13 -12.24
C ARG A 46 6.51 10.33 -12.88
N MET A 47 5.27 10.65 -12.53
CA MET A 47 4.07 9.95 -13.00
C MET A 47 3.40 10.63 -14.22
N ARG A 48 3.93 11.74 -14.73
CA ARG A 48 3.34 12.53 -15.83
C ARG A 48 3.03 11.73 -17.11
N GLY A 49 3.77 10.66 -17.38
CA GLY A 49 3.53 9.77 -18.53
C GLY A 49 2.43 8.73 -18.34
N TYR A 50 1.92 8.58 -17.12
CA TYR A 50 0.89 7.61 -16.75
C TYR A 50 -0.50 8.27 -16.78
N ARG A 51 -1.56 7.48 -17.04
CA ARG A 51 -2.94 7.91 -16.78
C ARG A 51 -3.29 7.72 -15.31
N LEU A 52 -2.67 8.53 -14.46
CA LEU A 52 -2.88 8.47 -13.02
C LEU A 52 -4.29 8.97 -12.67
N VAL A 53 -5.10 8.11 -12.06
CA VAL A 53 -6.48 8.42 -11.65
C VAL A 53 -6.64 8.50 -10.12
N GLY A 54 -5.55 8.32 -9.38
CA GLY A 54 -5.50 8.37 -7.93
C GLY A 54 -4.33 7.60 -7.35
N GLY A 55 -4.27 7.50 -6.03
CA GLY A 55 -3.23 6.71 -5.36
C GLY A 55 -3.33 6.76 -3.84
N ALA A 56 -2.46 6.01 -3.17
CA ALA A 56 -2.37 5.96 -1.72
C ALA A 56 -0.98 6.43 -1.25
N VAL A 57 -0.96 7.57 -0.54
CA VAL A 57 0.23 8.07 0.14
C VAL A 57 0.39 7.26 1.43
N VAL A 58 1.44 6.44 1.48
CA VAL A 58 1.72 5.55 2.60
C VAL A 58 2.74 6.18 3.53
N SER A 59 2.48 6.15 4.84
CA SER A 59 3.46 6.56 5.85
C SER A 59 4.66 5.62 5.89
N GLY A 60 5.85 6.21 5.77
CA GLY A 60 7.13 5.54 5.99
C GLY A 60 7.47 5.45 7.48
N SER A 61 8.36 4.53 7.86
CA SER A 61 8.80 4.40 9.27
C SER A 61 9.47 5.66 9.81
N PHE A 62 10.02 6.50 8.93
CA PHE A 62 10.66 7.77 9.26
C PHE A 62 9.68 8.91 9.61
N GLN A 63 8.37 8.73 9.41
CA GLN A 63 7.34 9.70 9.82
C GLN A 63 6.73 9.39 11.19
N ALA A 64 7.03 8.21 11.76
CA ALA A 64 6.45 7.74 13.01
C ALA A 64 4.92 7.96 13.06
N PHE A 65 4.42 8.79 13.99
CA PHE A 65 3.00 9.11 14.13
C PHE A 65 2.64 10.52 13.68
N ASP A 66 3.54 11.25 13.02
CA ASP A 66 3.18 12.57 12.48
C ASP A 66 2.13 12.41 11.38
N GLN A 67 1.01 13.12 11.54
CA GLN A 67 -0.08 13.14 10.58
C GLN A 67 -0.06 14.39 9.70
N SER A 68 0.70 15.42 10.11
CA SER A 68 0.63 16.74 9.51
C SER A 68 1.15 16.75 8.06
N TYR A 69 2.23 16.02 7.78
CA TYR A 69 2.74 15.86 6.42
C TYR A 69 1.72 15.14 5.52
N LEU A 70 1.06 14.09 6.02
CA LEU A 70 0.14 13.26 5.24
C LEU A 70 -1.08 14.08 4.83
N VAL A 71 -1.69 14.79 5.78
CA VAL A 71 -2.83 15.68 5.51
C VAL A 71 -2.44 16.78 4.51
N ALA A 72 -1.23 17.34 4.63
CA ALA A 72 -0.75 18.35 3.68
C ALA A 72 -0.53 17.78 2.27
N ALA A 73 0.02 16.57 2.16
CA ALA A 73 0.20 15.87 0.89
C ALA A 73 -1.14 15.57 0.22
N LEU A 74 -2.12 15.03 0.97
CA LEU A 74 -3.46 14.73 0.42
C LEU A 74 -4.19 15.98 -0.08
N ARG A 75 -4.09 17.11 0.66
CA ARG A 75 -4.63 18.40 0.19
C ARG A 75 -3.99 18.85 -1.13
N THR A 76 -2.69 18.62 -1.28
CA THR A 76 -1.93 19.02 -2.49
C THR A 76 -2.25 18.12 -3.68
N LEU A 77 -2.34 16.81 -3.46
CA LEU A 77 -2.59 15.81 -4.51
C LEU A 77 -4.06 15.77 -4.94
N GLY A 78 -4.99 16.13 -4.05
CA GLY A 78 -6.41 16.24 -4.33
C GLY A 78 -7.23 14.98 -4.01
N PRO A 79 -8.56 15.02 -4.23
CA PRO A 79 -9.51 14.04 -3.68
C PRO A 79 -9.42 12.63 -4.30
N ALA A 80 -8.65 12.47 -5.37
CA ALA A 80 -8.36 11.17 -5.96
C ALA A 80 -7.32 10.36 -5.16
N PHE A 81 -6.64 11.00 -4.20
CA PHE A 81 -5.60 10.39 -3.38
C PHE A 81 -6.09 10.16 -1.95
N VAL A 82 -5.61 9.08 -1.36
CA VAL A 82 -5.95 8.66 0.01
C VAL A 82 -4.69 8.44 0.83
N GLY A 83 -4.83 8.48 2.16
CA GLY A 83 -3.72 8.22 3.09
C GLY A 83 -3.74 6.81 3.66
N VAL A 84 -2.56 6.25 3.89
CA VAL A 84 -2.33 5.08 4.75
C VAL A 84 -1.38 5.52 5.85
N THR A 85 -1.84 5.51 7.10
CA THR A 85 -1.12 6.14 8.22
C THR A 85 -0.64 5.14 9.27
N GLN A 86 0.33 5.54 10.10
CA GLN A 86 0.73 4.86 11.33
C GLN A 86 0.18 5.62 12.54
N LEU A 87 -0.39 4.90 13.51
CA LEU A 87 -1.02 5.48 14.70
C LEU A 87 -0.62 4.72 15.97
N PRO A 88 -0.51 5.39 17.12
CA PRO A 88 -0.39 4.70 18.40
C PRO A 88 -1.68 3.94 18.72
N ALA A 89 -1.59 2.83 19.47
CA ALA A 89 -2.77 2.08 19.92
C ALA A 89 -3.74 2.95 20.75
N SER A 90 -3.22 4.00 21.39
CA SER A 90 -3.98 4.97 22.18
C SER A 90 -4.61 6.10 21.36
N VAL A 91 -4.54 6.09 20.02
CA VAL A 91 -5.19 7.10 19.16
C VAL A 91 -6.66 7.26 19.55
N SER A 92 -7.18 8.49 19.55
CA SER A 92 -8.57 8.76 19.93
C SER A 92 -9.54 8.49 18.78
N ASP A 93 -10.82 8.21 19.07
CA ASP A 93 -11.83 8.06 18.02
C ASP A 93 -12.08 9.37 17.25
N GLU A 94 -11.90 10.52 17.90
CA GLU A 94 -12.02 11.84 17.27
C GLU A 94 -10.92 12.04 16.22
N GLU A 95 -9.69 11.68 16.57
CA GLU A 95 -8.56 11.74 15.65
C GLU A 95 -8.76 10.80 14.45
N LEU A 96 -9.28 9.58 14.66
CA LEU A 96 -9.64 8.67 13.57
C LEU A 96 -10.64 9.30 12.60
N ARG A 97 -11.72 9.92 13.12
CA ARG A 97 -12.73 10.58 12.28
C ARG A 97 -12.16 11.80 11.56
N SER A 98 -11.31 12.58 12.22
CA SER A 98 -10.63 13.73 11.61
C SER A 98 -9.72 13.30 10.45
N LEU A 99 -8.95 12.23 10.64
CA LEU A 99 -8.10 11.67 9.58
C LEU A 99 -8.92 11.07 8.44
N ASP A 100 -10.04 10.43 8.73
CA ASP A 100 -10.94 9.90 7.70
C ASP A 100 -11.53 11.04 6.85
N ALA A 101 -11.97 12.14 7.50
CA ALA A 101 -12.41 13.35 6.80
C ALA A 101 -11.28 13.99 5.95
N ALA A 102 -10.03 13.82 6.36
CA ALA A 102 -8.86 14.28 5.59
C ALA A 102 -8.46 13.34 4.44
N GLY A 103 -9.14 12.21 4.25
CA GLY A 103 -8.91 11.27 3.15
C GLY A 103 -8.06 10.05 3.52
N VAL A 104 -7.76 9.81 4.80
CA VAL A 104 -7.07 8.59 5.24
C VAL A 104 -8.03 7.40 5.19
N ARG A 105 -7.55 6.24 4.72
CA ARG A 105 -8.38 5.05 4.49
C ARG A 105 -7.83 3.75 5.08
N ALA A 106 -6.64 3.80 5.66
CA ALA A 106 -5.95 2.62 6.18
C ALA A 106 -5.01 2.97 7.33
N VAL A 107 -4.83 2.00 8.23
CA VAL A 107 -3.79 2.01 9.26
C VAL A 107 -2.72 0.98 8.92
N ARG A 108 -1.45 1.38 8.99
CA ARG A 108 -0.29 0.57 8.64
C ARG A 108 0.41 0.06 9.91
N PHE A 109 0.77 -1.22 9.89
CA PHE A 109 1.58 -1.89 10.90
C PHE A 109 2.94 -2.24 10.30
N ASN A 110 4.01 -1.62 10.80
CA ASN A 110 5.36 -1.84 10.33
C ASN A 110 6.11 -2.81 11.26
N LEU A 111 5.86 -4.10 11.08
CA LEU A 111 6.42 -5.16 11.92
C LEU A 111 7.90 -5.41 11.61
N LYS A 112 8.31 -5.25 10.34
CA LYS A 112 9.69 -5.56 9.91
C LYS A 112 10.74 -4.52 10.33
N ARG A 113 10.39 -3.22 10.42
CA ARG A 113 11.35 -2.14 10.76
C ARG A 113 11.08 -1.46 12.10
N GLY A 114 10.02 -1.87 12.79
CA GLY A 114 9.50 -1.17 13.96
C GLY A 114 8.86 0.17 13.57
N GLY A 115 7.67 0.42 14.12
CA GLY A 115 6.87 1.61 13.85
C GLY A 115 5.38 1.29 14.07
N SER A 116 4.80 1.90 15.10
CA SER A 116 3.44 1.64 15.64
C SER A 116 3.20 0.25 16.22
N ALA A 117 2.12 0.19 17.01
CA ALA A 117 1.38 -0.98 17.51
C ALA A 117 2.08 -2.32 17.25
N GLU A 118 2.58 -2.93 18.33
CA GLU A 118 3.24 -4.24 18.26
C GLU A 118 2.24 -5.28 17.72
N VAL A 119 2.72 -6.47 17.33
CA VAL A 119 1.87 -7.60 16.93
C VAL A 119 0.70 -7.83 17.90
N LYS A 120 0.90 -7.57 19.20
CA LYS A 120 -0.14 -7.67 20.25
C LYS A 120 -1.32 -6.72 20.06
N ASP A 121 -1.08 -5.55 19.47
CA ASP A 121 -2.06 -4.49 19.29
C ASP A 121 -2.78 -4.60 17.93
N LEU A 122 -2.23 -5.40 17.00
CA LEU A 122 -2.72 -5.54 15.62
C LEU A 122 -4.21 -5.85 15.58
N ASP A 123 -4.67 -6.93 16.25
CA ASP A 123 -6.06 -7.37 16.15
C ASP A 123 -7.02 -6.31 16.73
N THR A 124 -6.73 -5.80 17.92
CA THR A 124 -7.59 -4.85 18.61
C THR A 124 -7.66 -3.51 17.87
N LEU A 125 -6.52 -2.97 17.45
CA LEU A 125 -6.49 -1.69 16.73
C LEU A 125 -7.12 -1.83 15.34
N ALA A 126 -6.82 -2.88 14.58
CA ALA A 126 -7.39 -3.08 13.25
C ALA A 126 -8.92 -3.18 13.29
N ARG A 127 -9.49 -3.93 14.24
CA ARG A 127 -10.95 -4.02 14.42
C ARG A 127 -11.55 -2.68 14.81
N ARG A 128 -11.00 -2.00 15.82
CA ARG A 128 -11.52 -0.71 16.27
C ARG A 128 -11.51 0.33 15.16
N VAL A 129 -10.41 0.46 14.41
CA VAL A 129 -10.32 1.42 13.31
C VAL A 129 -11.30 1.05 12.20
N HIS A 130 -11.47 -0.24 11.91
CA HIS A 130 -12.49 -0.69 10.96
C HIS A 130 -13.91 -0.35 11.42
N ASP A 131 -14.25 -0.59 12.68
CA ASP A 131 -15.60 -0.36 13.20
C ASP A 131 -15.98 1.13 13.21
N ILE A 132 -15.01 2.03 13.46
CA ILE A 132 -15.28 3.48 13.56
C ILE A 132 -15.30 4.15 12.18
N VAL A 133 -14.33 3.84 11.32
CA VAL A 133 -14.11 4.57 10.06
C VAL A 133 -13.99 3.65 8.83
N GLY A 134 -14.11 2.33 8.99
CA GLY A 134 -14.11 1.35 7.89
C GLY A 134 -12.73 1.01 7.35
N TRP A 135 -11.64 1.46 7.98
CA TRP A 135 -10.28 1.29 7.47
C TRP A 135 -9.86 -0.17 7.40
N HIS A 136 -9.01 -0.48 6.43
CA HIS A 136 -8.29 -1.76 6.43
C HIS A 136 -6.96 -1.62 7.17
N ALA A 137 -6.44 -2.76 7.60
CA ALA A 137 -5.08 -2.87 8.10
C ALA A 137 -4.10 -3.16 6.94
N GLU A 138 -3.01 -2.40 6.87
CA GLU A 138 -1.92 -2.62 5.93
C GLU A 138 -0.69 -3.13 6.66
N LEU A 139 -0.11 -4.25 6.23
CA LEU A 139 1.02 -4.86 6.92
C LEU A 139 2.29 -4.84 6.07
N PHE A 140 3.34 -4.27 6.66
CA PHE A 140 4.71 -4.47 6.23
C PHE A 140 5.40 -5.44 7.20
N VAL A 141 5.43 -6.71 6.82
CA VAL A 141 5.85 -7.83 7.66
C VAL A 141 6.91 -8.67 6.96
N ASP A 142 7.75 -9.37 7.74
CA ASP A 142 8.62 -10.39 7.18
C ASP A 142 7.82 -11.63 6.78
N ALA A 143 8.14 -12.21 5.63
CA ALA A 143 7.45 -13.38 5.10
C ALA A 143 7.46 -14.56 6.09
N ALA A 144 8.52 -14.68 6.90
CA ALA A 144 8.67 -15.71 7.93
C ALA A 144 7.65 -15.62 9.07
N GLU A 145 7.06 -14.44 9.32
CA GLU A 145 6.08 -14.22 10.39
C GLU A 145 4.63 -14.43 9.92
N LEU A 146 4.38 -14.49 8.61
CA LEU A 146 3.05 -14.68 8.04
C LEU A 146 2.33 -15.95 8.56
N PRO A 147 2.99 -17.12 8.74
CA PRO A 147 2.34 -18.30 9.29
C PRO A 147 1.72 -18.07 10.67
N ASP A 148 2.43 -17.38 11.56
CA ASP A 148 1.99 -17.12 12.94
C ASP A 148 0.83 -16.12 12.99
N LEU A 149 0.79 -15.19 12.03
CA LEU A 149 -0.27 -14.20 11.91
C LEU A 149 -1.50 -14.71 11.13
N PHE A 150 -1.42 -15.86 10.47
CA PHE A 150 -2.43 -16.31 9.49
C PHE A 150 -3.86 -16.28 10.04
N ALA A 151 -4.08 -16.87 11.21
CA ALA A 151 -5.41 -16.95 11.82
C ALA A 151 -5.99 -15.56 12.14
N THR A 152 -5.15 -14.68 12.69
CA THR A 152 -5.52 -13.29 12.99
C THR A 152 -5.89 -12.55 11.71
N LEU A 153 -5.04 -12.61 10.68
CA LEU A 153 -5.24 -11.86 9.43
C LEU A 153 -6.52 -12.29 8.69
N VAL A 154 -6.82 -13.59 8.67
CA VAL A 154 -8.05 -14.12 8.06
C VAL A 154 -9.30 -13.70 8.85
N ALA A 155 -9.19 -13.49 10.16
CA ALA A 155 -10.29 -13.07 11.01
C ALA A 155 -10.50 -11.54 11.04
N LEU A 156 -9.58 -10.76 10.50
CA LEU A 156 -9.70 -9.31 10.39
C LEU A 156 -10.66 -8.91 9.25
N PRO A 157 -11.37 -7.79 9.38
CA PRO A 157 -12.41 -7.41 8.43
C PRO A 157 -11.86 -7.02 7.05
N ALA A 158 -10.69 -6.38 6.98
CA ALA A 158 -10.05 -6.01 5.73
C ALA A 158 -8.54 -5.84 5.93
N VAL A 159 -7.74 -6.48 5.07
CA VAL A 159 -6.28 -6.53 5.20
C VAL A 159 -5.59 -6.42 3.83
N SER A 160 -4.45 -5.73 3.79
CA SER A 160 -3.48 -5.80 2.69
C SER A 160 -2.07 -6.11 3.17
N ILE A 161 -1.33 -6.92 2.41
CA ILE A 161 0.08 -7.24 2.64
C ILE A 161 0.97 -6.50 1.64
N ASP A 162 2.00 -5.82 2.13
CA ASP A 162 2.93 -5.07 1.29
C ASP A 162 3.88 -5.96 0.47
N HIS A 163 4.29 -5.44 -0.68
CA HIS A 163 5.38 -5.92 -1.54
C HIS A 163 5.46 -7.45 -1.75
N LEU A 164 4.35 -8.07 -2.18
CA LEU A 164 4.27 -9.50 -2.46
C LEU A 164 4.74 -10.40 -1.30
N GLY A 165 4.62 -9.93 -0.05
CA GLY A 165 5.07 -10.68 1.13
C GLY A 165 6.59 -10.82 1.27
N LEU A 166 7.39 -10.06 0.51
CA LEU A 166 8.83 -9.82 0.58
C LEU A 166 9.85 -10.98 0.60
N SER A 167 9.48 -12.25 0.71
CA SER A 167 10.42 -13.34 0.36
C SER A 167 9.71 -14.62 -0.07
N GLN A 168 10.46 -15.49 -0.77
CA GLN A 168 9.96 -16.75 -1.30
C GLN A 168 9.45 -17.67 -0.18
N HIS A 169 10.04 -17.55 1.02
CA HIS A 169 9.69 -18.37 2.16
C HIS A 169 8.23 -18.18 2.62
N GLY A 170 7.72 -16.94 2.64
CA GLY A 170 6.34 -16.66 3.04
C GLY A 170 5.33 -16.76 1.89
N PHE A 171 5.79 -16.95 0.64
CA PHE A 171 4.92 -17.00 -0.52
C PHE A 171 3.80 -18.06 -0.44
N PRO A 172 4.04 -19.30 0.05
CA PRO A 172 2.96 -20.28 0.21
C PRO A 172 1.85 -19.83 1.18
N THR A 173 2.21 -19.11 2.25
CA THR A 173 1.24 -18.56 3.20
C THR A 173 0.51 -17.37 2.58
N LEU A 174 1.23 -16.49 1.87
CA LEU A 174 0.65 -15.37 1.15
C LEU A 174 -0.41 -15.82 0.14
N LEU A 175 -0.16 -16.92 -0.59
CA LEU A 175 -1.11 -17.49 -1.53
C LEU A 175 -2.42 -17.90 -0.82
N LYS A 176 -2.30 -18.62 0.31
CA LYS A 176 -3.46 -18.99 1.13
C LYS A 176 -4.20 -17.77 1.69
N LEU A 177 -3.49 -16.69 2.03
CA LEU A 177 -4.11 -15.44 2.47
C LEU A 177 -4.90 -14.79 1.32
N ALA A 178 -4.34 -14.77 0.10
CA ALA A 178 -5.00 -14.26 -1.09
C ALA A 178 -6.28 -15.04 -1.46
N GLU A 179 -6.25 -16.37 -1.33
CA GLU A 179 -7.43 -17.25 -1.48
C GLU A 179 -8.54 -16.90 -0.47
N ARG A 180 -8.18 -16.36 0.69
CA ARG A 180 -9.12 -15.89 1.73
C ARG A 180 -9.57 -14.44 1.54
N GLY A 181 -9.19 -13.78 0.46
CA GLY A 181 -9.64 -12.42 0.12
C GLY A 181 -8.74 -11.30 0.65
N ILE A 182 -7.60 -11.63 1.25
CA ILE A 182 -6.62 -10.62 1.68
C ILE A 182 -5.95 -10.02 0.45
N ARG A 183 -5.81 -8.69 0.44
CA ARG A 183 -5.17 -7.99 -0.66
C ARG A 183 -3.64 -8.14 -0.57
N VAL A 184 -2.98 -8.14 -1.71
CA VAL A 184 -1.53 -8.24 -1.83
C VAL A 184 -1.06 -7.12 -2.75
N LYS A 185 -0.15 -6.29 -2.27
CA LYS A 185 0.40 -5.19 -3.05
C LYS A 185 1.47 -5.70 -4.01
N ALA A 186 1.18 -5.66 -5.31
CA ALA A 186 2.10 -5.90 -6.43
C ALA A 186 3.07 -4.72 -6.56
N THR A 187 4.01 -4.64 -5.63
CA THR A 187 4.91 -3.49 -5.41
C THR A 187 6.28 -4.00 -4.96
N GLY A 188 7.31 -3.14 -5.00
CA GLY A 188 8.61 -3.48 -4.42
C GLY A 188 9.30 -4.67 -5.11
N PHE A 189 9.13 -4.84 -6.43
CA PHE A 189 9.69 -5.98 -7.18
C PHE A 189 11.22 -6.09 -7.09
N GLY A 190 11.90 -4.98 -6.79
CA GLY A 190 13.34 -4.97 -6.51
C GLY A 190 13.75 -5.41 -5.11
N ARG A 191 12.80 -5.79 -4.25
CA ARG A 191 13.02 -6.19 -2.84
C ARG A 191 12.89 -7.69 -2.61
N VAL A 192 12.30 -8.44 -3.54
CA VAL A 192 12.02 -9.87 -3.39
C VAL A 192 13.18 -10.73 -3.89
N ASP A 193 13.24 -11.97 -3.42
CA ASP A 193 14.24 -12.99 -3.77
C ASP A 193 13.70 -14.09 -4.71
N PHE A 194 12.54 -13.86 -5.33
CA PHE A 194 11.89 -14.80 -6.26
C PHE A 194 11.49 -14.14 -7.59
N ALA A 195 11.18 -14.98 -8.58
CA ALA A 195 10.68 -14.51 -9.88
C ALA A 195 9.26 -13.91 -9.74
N VAL A 196 9.14 -12.61 -9.98
CA VAL A 196 7.87 -11.88 -9.79
C VAL A 196 6.78 -12.33 -10.76
N GLY A 197 7.11 -12.60 -12.02
CA GLY A 197 6.11 -12.94 -13.05
C GLY A 197 5.24 -14.16 -12.66
N PRO A 198 5.85 -15.32 -12.36
CA PRO A 198 5.12 -16.49 -11.86
C PRO A 198 4.34 -16.21 -10.56
N ALA A 199 4.89 -15.39 -9.66
CA ALA A 199 4.21 -15.02 -8.42
C ALA A 199 2.92 -14.21 -8.68
N LEU A 200 2.96 -13.26 -9.62
CA LEU A 200 1.77 -12.52 -10.06
C LEU A 200 0.70 -13.45 -10.61
N GLN A 201 1.08 -14.39 -11.48
CA GLN A 201 0.15 -15.36 -12.05
C GLN A 201 -0.50 -16.25 -10.99
N ALA A 202 0.29 -16.78 -10.06
CA ALA A 202 -0.23 -17.63 -8.98
C ALA A 202 -1.20 -16.88 -8.07
N LEU A 203 -0.86 -15.65 -7.65
CA LEU A 203 -1.73 -14.83 -6.81
C LEU A 203 -3.02 -14.44 -7.53
N TYR A 204 -2.92 -14.09 -8.82
CA TYR A 204 -4.10 -13.77 -9.64
C TYR A 204 -5.00 -14.98 -9.86
N GLN A 205 -4.42 -16.17 -10.09
CA GLN A 205 -5.17 -17.42 -10.21
C GLN A 205 -5.88 -17.81 -8.92
N ALA A 206 -5.22 -17.61 -7.77
CA ALA A 206 -5.84 -17.82 -6.46
C ALA A 206 -7.03 -16.90 -6.22
N ASN A 207 -6.89 -15.61 -6.57
CA ASN A 207 -7.97 -14.64 -6.49
C ASN A 207 -7.68 -13.42 -7.37
N PRO A 208 -8.44 -13.20 -8.48
CA PRO A 208 -8.24 -12.06 -9.39
C PRO A 208 -8.38 -10.68 -8.74
N GLN A 209 -8.99 -10.61 -7.56
CA GLN A 209 -9.14 -9.37 -6.80
C GLN A 209 -7.98 -9.12 -5.83
N ALA A 210 -7.13 -10.11 -5.53
CA ALA A 210 -6.14 -9.98 -4.46
C ALA A 210 -5.08 -8.92 -4.78
N LEU A 211 -4.60 -8.86 -6.02
CA LEU A 211 -3.48 -8.00 -6.40
C LEU A 211 -3.87 -6.54 -6.57
N ILE A 212 -3.07 -5.64 -5.98
CA ILE A 212 -3.20 -4.19 -6.09
C ILE A 212 -1.82 -3.59 -6.45
N PHE A 213 -1.74 -2.77 -7.51
CA PHE A 213 -0.50 -2.12 -7.93
C PHE A 213 -0.08 -0.93 -7.04
N GLY A 214 1.22 -0.65 -7.03
CA GLY A 214 1.83 0.55 -6.47
C GLY A 214 3.32 0.66 -6.86
N SER A 215 3.83 1.88 -6.91
CA SER A 215 5.18 2.16 -7.40
C SER A 215 6.27 2.00 -6.35
N ASP A 216 5.92 2.07 -5.06
CA ASP A 216 6.81 2.19 -3.91
C ASP A 216 7.75 3.41 -4.01
N LEU A 217 7.44 4.41 -4.84
CA LEU A 217 8.29 5.61 -5.01
C LEU A 217 8.45 6.37 -3.68
N PRO A 218 9.63 6.94 -3.37
CA PRO A 218 10.86 6.96 -4.19
C PRO A 218 11.76 5.74 -3.94
N CYS A 219 11.18 4.60 -3.57
CA CYS A 219 11.84 3.30 -3.40
C CYS A 219 12.88 3.28 -2.28
N THR A 220 12.54 3.91 -1.15
CA THR A 220 13.45 4.03 0.00
C THR A 220 14.03 2.67 0.41
N ARG A 221 15.37 2.55 0.41
CA ARG A 221 16.12 1.32 0.72
C ARG A 221 15.81 0.12 -0.18
N ALA A 222 15.21 0.30 -1.36
CA ALA A 222 15.03 -0.81 -2.29
C ALA A 222 16.38 -1.14 -2.96
N PRO A 223 16.81 -2.41 -3.01
CA PRO A 223 18.02 -2.80 -3.75
C PRO A 223 17.98 -2.40 -5.22
N ARG A 224 16.78 -2.48 -5.83
CA ARG A 224 16.48 -1.93 -7.15
C ARG A 224 15.24 -1.04 -7.06
N PRO A 225 15.29 0.21 -7.57
CA PRO A 225 14.13 1.09 -7.60
C PRO A 225 13.10 0.62 -8.64
N TYR A 226 11.86 1.10 -8.48
CA TYR A 226 10.79 0.91 -9.45
C TYR A 226 11.17 1.44 -10.83
N THR A 227 10.80 0.67 -11.85
CA THR A 227 10.89 1.08 -13.24
C THR A 227 9.57 0.80 -13.95
N ASP A 228 9.31 1.47 -15.06
CA ASP A 228 8.08 1.24 -15.83
C ASP A 228 7.97 -0.22 -16.33
N ALA A 229 9.08 -0.96 -16.41
CA ALA A 229 9.10 -2.39 -16.70
C ALA A 229 8.37 -3.23 -15.64
N ASP A 230 8.28 -2.76 -14.39
CA ASP A 230 7.56 -3.46 -13.32
C ASP A 230 6.06 -3.45 -13.59
N ALA A 231 5.49 -2.32 -14.01
CA ALA A 231 4.09 -2.25 -14.42
C ALA A 231 3.82 -3.01 -15.73
N LEU A 232 4.76 -2.97 -16.69
CA LEU A 232 4.65 -3.78 -17.91
C LEU A 232 4.65 -5.28 -17.64
N LEU A 233 5.42 -5.74 -16.65
CA LEU A 233 5.42 -7.16 -16.28
C LEU A 233 4.03 -7.62 -15.84
N ILE A 234 3.25 -6.77 -15.17
CA ILE A 234 1.85 -7.08 -14.82
C ILE A 234 1.01 -7.29 -16.08
N VAL A 235 1.17 -6.41 -17.09
CA VAL A 235 0.49 -6.52 -18.38
C VAL A 235 0.88 -7.80 -19.12
N GLU A 236 2.18 -8.10 -19.17
CA GLU A 236 2.72 -9.29 -19.83
C GLU A 236 2.20 -10.58 -19.20
N MET A 237 2.16 -10.63 -17.87
CA MET A 237 1.83 -11.86 -17.14
C MET A 237 0.34 -12.13 -17.03
N LEU A 238 -0.49 -11.09 -16.97
CA LEU A 238 -1.94 -11.19 -16.67
C LEU A 238 -2.83 -10.81 -17.86
N GLY A 239 -2.26 -10.31 -18.95
CA GLY A 239 -3.00 -9.78 -20.09
C GLY A 239 -3.76 -8.50 -19.76
N GLU A 240 -4.51 -8.00 -20.75
CA GLU A 240 -5.16 -6.69 -20.68
C GLU A 240 -6.21 -6.59 -19.55
N GLU A 241 -7.03 -7.63 -19.40
CA GLU A 241 -8.08 -7.67 -18.38
C GLU A 241 -7.50 -7.77 -16.96
N GLY A 242 -6.50 -8.62 -16.75
CA GLY A 242 -5.82 -8.71 -15.46
C GLY A 242 -5.08 -7.43 -15.12
N ALA A 243 -4.46 -6.79 -16.10
CA ALA A 243 -3.79 -5.50 -15.92
C ALA A 243 -4.76 -4.39 -15.48
N ARG A 244 -5.94 -4.25 -16.12
CA ARG A 244 -6.96 -3.26 -15.69
C ARG A 244 -7.33 -3.43 -14.22
N ARG A 245 -7.52 -4.67 -13.80
CA ARG A 245 -7.86 -5.02 -12.41
C ARG A 245 -6.75 -4.63 -11.45
N VAL A 246 -5.54 -5.11 -11.70
CA VAL A 246 -4.40 -4.94 -10.78
C VAL A 246 -3.89 -3.50 -10.76
N LEU A 247 -3.80 -2.84 -11.91
CA LEU A 247 -3.29 -1.48 -12.03
C LEU A 247 -4.25 -0.41 -11.50
N CYS A 248 -5.56 -0.70 -11.38
CA CYS A 248 -6.54 0.32 -11.00
C CYS A 248 -7.76 -0.23 -10.23
N GLU A 249 -8.56 -1.11 -10.83
CA GLU A 249 -9.91 -1.39 -10.34
C GLU A 249 -9.92 -2.01 -8.94
N ASN A 250 -9.03 -2.97 -8.67
CA ASN A 250 -8.92 -3.62 -7.37
C ASN A 250 -8.57 -2.60 -6.27
N ALA A 251 -7.67 -1.66 -6.57
CA ALA A 251 -7.30 -0.59 -5.64
C ALA A 251 -8.48 0.35 -5.38
N ARG A 252 -9.17 0.80 -6.44
CA ARG A 252 -10.32 1.70 -6.32
C ARG A 252 -11.45 1.06 -5.52
N LEU A 253 -11.73 -0.22 -5.74
CA LEU A 253 -12.71 -0.96 -4.96
C LEU A 253 -12.30 -1.02 -3.48
N PHE A 254 -11.02 -1.29 -3.20
CA PHE A 254 -10.53 -1.49 -1.84
C PHE A 254 -10.42 -0.20 -1.02
N TYR A 255 -9.96 0.90 -1.63
CA TYR A 255 -9.77 2.19 -0.96
C TYR A 255 -11.02 3.10 -1.04
N CYS A 256 -11.75 3.07 -2.16
CA CYS A 256 -12.84 4.02 -2.44
C CYS A 256 -14.23 3.36 -2.46
N GLY A 257 -14.34 2.03 -2.46
CA GLY A 257 -15.60 1.29 -2.56
C GLY A 257 -16.50 1.33 -1.32
N ARG A 258 -16.23 2.20 -0.34
CA ARG A 258 -17.12 2.34 0.81
C ARG A 258 -18.40 3.06 0.40
N ALA A 259 -19.51 2.33 0.40
CA ALA A 259 -20.81 2.95 0.63
C ALA A 259 -20.69 3.71 1.96
N HIS A 260 -20.72 5.04 1.90
CA HIS A 260 -20.91 5.83 3.11
C HIS A 260 -22.25 5.37 3.66
N GLY A 261 -22.25 4.74 4.83
CA GLY A 261 -23.47 4.37 5.52
C GLY A 261 -24.35 5.61 5.58
N ALA A 262 -25.51 5.55 4.93
CA ALA A 262 -26.55 6.52 5.18
C ALA A 262 -26.83 6.49 6.69
N PRO A 263 -26.94 7.65 7.36
CA PRO A 263 -27.32 7.66 8.77
C PRO A 263 -28.69 6.99 8.90
N GLN A 264 -28.79 6.00 9.79
CA GLN A 264 -30.07 5.64 10.39
C GLN A 264 -30.45 6.70 11.43
#